data_AF-A0A4Y9PZI1-F1
#
_entry.id   AF-A0A4Y9PZI1-F1
#
_cell.length_a   1.000
_cell.length_b   1.000
_cell.length_c   1.000
_cell.angle_alpha   90.00
_cell.angle_beta   90.00
_cell.angle_gamma   90.00
#
_symmetry.space_group_name_H-M   'P 1'
#
loop_
_entity.id
_entity.type
_entity.pdbx_description
1 polymer ?
#
loop_
_entity_poly.entity_id
_entity_poly.type
_entity_poly.pdbx_seq_one_letter_code
_entity_poly.pdbx_strand_id
1 'polypeptide(L)'
;MNRSMLMAAAALLCAAILTGCSTSTGQYAYGSQESDVVGAWTTLNGPEIELVLNPDGTLEAQQWPAPLTCRNVDVPEVDDFAAEPTATVTGEWSVFAGEQPGGLPTVSLSITDTSCPDSHVVAYLWRDEEGHLSACLPLESVLHPDNFSPNRLWMFTPRNEDAASEAPCFG
;
A
#
# COMPACT_ATOMS: atom_id res chain seq x y z
N MET A 1 68.92 17.95 -2.65
CA MET A 1 68.16 19.21 -2.67
C MET A 1 67.91 19.63 -4.10
N ASN A 2 66.69 19.44 -4.63
CA ASN A 2 65.92 20.51 -5.24
C ASN A 2 64.50 20.02 -5.56
N ARG A 3 63.56 20.91 -5.29
CA ARG A 3 62.12 20.70 -5.17
C ARG A 3 61.48 20.54 -6.56
N SER A 4 60.79 19.43 -6.78
CA SER A 4 59.85 19.29 -7.89
C SER A 4 58.44 19.64 -7.42
N MET A 5 57.79 20.44 -8.25
CA MET A 5 56.57 21.22 -8.02
C MET A 5 55.34 20.37 -7.69
N LEU A 6 54.53 20.89 -6.75
CA LEU A 6 53.10 20.64 -6.69
C LEU A 6 52.43 21.15 -7.97
N MET A 7 51.63 20.32 -8.62
CA MET A 7 50.50 20.77 -9.42
C MET A 7 49.27 19.98 -8.99
N ALA A 8 48.35 20.68 -8.33
CA ALA A 8 46.97 20.26 -8.17
C ALA A 8 46.24 20.53 -9.50
N ALA A 9 45.57 19.52 -10.04
CA ALA A 9 44.54 19.70 -11.05
C ALA A 9 43.44 18.68 -10.76
N ALA A 10 42.37 19.17 -10.14
CA ALA A 10 41.10 18.48 -10.05
C ALA A 10 40.50 18.37 -11.46
N ALA A 11 40.11 17.17 -11.85
CA ALA A 11 39.18 16.95 -12.95
C ALA A 11 38.18 15.88 -12.48
N LEU A 12 37.02 16.36 -12.03
CA LEU A 12 35.81 15.56 -11.91
C LEU A 12 35.54 14.88 -13.25
N LEU A 13 35.59 13.55 -13.29
CA LEU A 13 35.01 12.79 -14.40
C LEU A 13 33.69 12.19 -13.91
N CYS A 14 32.62 12.96 -14.12
CA CYS A 14 31.26 12.45 -14.17
C CYS A 14 31.16 11.52 -15.38
N ALA A 15 31.12 10.20 -15.16
CA ALA A 15 30.53 9.27 -16.10
C ALA A 15 29.36 8.58 -15.39
N ALA A 16 28.17 9.06 -15.73
CA ALA A 16 26.90 8.59 -15.22
C ALA A 16 26.76 7.07 -15.43
N ILE A 17 26.65 6.34 -14.33
CA ILE A 17 26.13 4.98 -14.32
C ILE A 17 24.60 5.15 -14.40
N LEU A 18 24.05 5.32 -15.60
CA LEU A 18 22.63 5.11 -15.84
C LEU A 18 22.45 3.64 -16.22
N THR A 19 22.57 2.76 -15.22
CA THR A 19 21.90 1.46 -15.25
C THR A 19 20.41 1.72 -15.08
N GLY A 20 19.77 2.19 -16.15
CA GLY A 20 18.31 2.19 -16.26
C GLY A 20 17.83 0.78 -16.61
N CYS A 21 17.99 -0.15 -15.68
CA CYS A 21 17.13 -1.32 -15.65
C CYS A 21 15.91 -0.91 -14.85
N SER A 22 14.85 -0.46 -15.52
CA SER A 22 13.51 -0.43 -14.93
C SER A 22 13.04 -1.87 -14.82
N THR A 23 13.48 -2.55 -13.77
CA THR A 23 12.92 -3.82 -13.34
C THR A 23 12.67 -3.59 -11.87
N SER A 24 11.42 -3.26 -11.57
CA SER A 24 10.77 -3.45 -10.27
C SER A 24 9.34 -2.96 -10.39
N THR A 25 8.50 -3.73 -11.08
CA THR A 25 7.09 -3.73 -10.70
C THR A 25 7.02 -4.75 -9.58
N GLY A 26 6.58 -4.32 -8.39
CA GLY A 26 6.47 -5.22 -7.24
C GLY A 26 5.68 -6.48 -7.60
N GLN A 27 5.79 -7.51 -6.79
CA GLN A 27 5.01 -8.74 -6.97
C GLN A 27 3.98 -8.90 -5.88
N TYR A 28 2.93 -9.69 -6.14
CA TYR A 28 2.05 -10.16 -5.08
C TYR A 28 2.85 -10.79 -3.93
N ALA A 29 2.52 -10.41 -2.70
CA ALA A 29 3.23 -10.83 -1.50
C ALA A 29 2.83 -12.26 -1.06
N TYR A 30 3.06 -13.25 -1.93
CA TYR A 30 2.73 -14.65 -1.65
C TYR A 30 3.43 -15.15 -0.38
N GLY A 31 2.73 -15.98 0.39
CA GLY A 31 3.26 -16.54 1.63
C GLY A 31 3.34 -15.56 2.80
N SER A 32 2.76 -14.35 2.66
CA SER A 32 2.65 -13.41 3.77
C SER A 32 1.84 -14.01 4.92
N GLN A 33 2.31 -13.78 6.14
CA GLN A 33 1.68 -14.23 7.37
C GLN A 33 1.11 -13.04 8.15
N GLU A 34 0.32 -13.32 9.18
CA GLU A 34 -0.25 -12.29 10.06
C GLU A 34 0.80 -11.34 10.64
N SER A 35 1.97 -11.88 11.04
CA SER A 35 3.06 -11.07 11.59
C SER A 35 3.63 -10.04 10.61
N ASP A 36 3.49 -10.28 9.30
CA ASP A 36 3.99 -9.38 8.26
C ASP A 36 3.06 -8.17 8.08
N VAL A 37 1.77 -8.31 8.43
CA VAL A 37 0.77 -7.25 8.24
C VAL A 37 0.40 -6.50 9.53
N VAL A 38 0.69 -7.07 10.69
CA VAL A 38 0.46 -6.44 11.98
C VAL A 38 1.22 -5.12 12.08
N GLY A 39 0.52 -4.05 12.47
CA GLY A 39 1.12 -2.74 12.66
C GLY A 39 0.19 -1.59 12.30
N ALA A 40 0.75 -0.39 12.35
CA ALA A 40 0.08 0.82 11.87
C ALA A 40 0.41 1.04 10.39
N TRP A 41 -0.61 1.37 9.62
CA TRP A 41 -0.60 1.62 8.19
C TRP A 41 -1.11 3.02 7.92
N THR A 42 -0.60 3.64 6.87
CA THR A 42 -1.06 4.93 6.36
C THR A 42 -1.29 4.85 4.87
N THR A 43 -2.18 5.69 4.36
CA THR A 43 -2.38 5.83 2.92
C THR A 43 -1.16 6.46 2.25
N LEU A 44 -0.85 5.99 1.04
CA LEU A 44 0.15 6.55 0.13
C LEU A 44 -0.46 7.57 -0.84
N ASN A 45 -1.79 7.50 -1.04
CA ASN A 45 -2.54 8.38 -1.93
C ASN A 45 -3.91 8.73 -1.34
N GLY A 46 -4.45 9.88 -1.76
CA GLY A 46 -5.71 10.41 -1.25
C GLY A 46 -5.61 10.95 0.18
N PRO A 47 -6.76 11.05 0.89
CA PRO A 47 -6.82 11.44 2.29
C PRO A 47 -5.98 10.54 3.20
N GLU A 48 -5.39 11.13 4.25
CA GLU A 48 -4.64 10.41 5.27
C GLU A 48 -5.59 9.56 6.13
N ILE A 49 -5.44 8.23 6.05
CA ILE A 49 -6.17 7.26 6.87
C ILE A 49 -5.15 6.53 7.73
N GLU A 50 -5.41 6.47 9.02
CA GLU A 50 -4.64 5.62 9.92
C GLU A 50 -5.37 4.29 10.11
N LEU A 51 -4.75 3.18 9.72
CA LEU A 51 -5.26 1.83 9.94
C LEU A 51 -4.30 1.06 10.85
N VAL A 52 -4.79 0.46 11.92
CA VAL A 52 -4.00 -0.37 12.83
C VAL A 52 -4.54 -1.79 12.78
N LEU A 53 -3.68 -2.74 12.43
CA LEU A 53 -3.95 -4.17 12.45
C LEU A 53 -3.26 -4.79 13.67
N ASN A 54 -4.04 -5.20 14.66
CA ASN A 54 -3.53 -5.73 15.93
C ASN A 54 -3.20 -7.23 15.83
N PRO A 55 -2.21 -7.74 16.60
CA PRO A 55 -1.84 -9.16 16.60
C PRO A 55 -2.94 -10.13 17.04
N ASP A 56 -4.02 -9.64 17.66
CA ASP A 56 -5.14 -10.45 18.11
C ASP A 56 -6.24 -10.60 17.03
N GLY A 57 -5.99 -10.12 15.81
CA GLY A 57 -6.94 -10.15 14.71
C GLY A 57 -7.94 -8.99 14.71
N THR A 58 -7.84 -8.05 15.65
CA THR A 58 -8.67 -6.84 15.65
C THR A 58 -8.06 -5.71 14.83
N LEU A 59 -8.90 -4.83 14.30
CA LEU A 59 -8.47 -3.61 13.62
C LEU A 59 -9.10 -2.37 14.23
N GLU A 60 -8.40 -1.25 14.07
CA GLU A 60 -8.92 0.09 14.32
C GLU A 60 -8.53 0.98 13.14
N ALA A 61 -9.45 1.81 12.65
CA ALA A 61 -9.13 2.80 11.63
C ALA A 61 -9.70 4.18 11.99
N GLN A 62 -8.92 5.22 11.72
CA GLN A 62 -9.30 6.61 11.90
C GLN A 62 -9.40 7.31 10.54
N GLN A 63 -10.29 8.30 10.46
CA GLN A 63 -10.62 9.00 9.22
C GLN A 63 -11.15 8.06 8.13
N TRP A 64 -11.74 6.92 8.50
CA TRP A 64 -12.25 5.94 7.55
C TRP A 64 -13.45 6.52 6.79
N PRO A 65 -13.41 6.61 5.45
CA PRO A 65 -14.48 7.27 4.70
C PRO A 65 -15.75 6.44 4.64
N ALA A 66 -16.88 7.07 4.95
CA ALA A 66 -18.17 6.39 5.09
C ALA A 66 -18.59 5.55 3.86
N PRO A 67 -18.34 5.97 2.60
CA PRO A 67 -18.72 5.16 1.44
C PRO A 67 -18.02 3.78 1.38
N LEU A 68 -16.83 3.63 1.98
CA LEU A 68 -16.14 2.34 2.04
C LEU A 68 -16.84 1.34 2.98
N THR A 69 -17.47 1.83 4.05
CA THR A 69 -18.08 0.95 5.05
C THR A 69 -19.28 0.19 4.45
N CYS A 70 -20.09 0.82 3.61
CA CYS A 70 -21.34 0.21 3.17
C CYS A 70 -21.25 -0.59 1.87
N ARG A 71 -20.04 -0.81 1.32
CA ARG A 71 -19.84 -1.37 -0.04
C ARG A 71 -20.57 -0.61 -1.17
N ASN A 72 -21.07 0.60 -0.90
CA ASN A 72 -21.66 1.49 -1.89
C ASN A 72 -20.58 2.41 -2.44
N VAL A 73 -19.51 1.81 -2.97
CA VAL A 73 -18.39 2.56 -3.52
C VAL A 73 -18.75 2.93 -4.97
N ASP A 74 -19.68 3.86 -5.12
CA ASP A 74 -19.98 4.52 -6.40
C ASP A 74 -19.06 5.75 -6.62
N VAL A 75 -17.95 5.85 -5.89
CA VAL A 75 -16.97 6.89 -6.13
C VAL A 75 -16.09 6.51 -7.32
N PRO A 76 -15.91 7.40 -8.31
CA PRO A 76 -15.11 7.08 -9.47
C PRO A 76 -13.61 7.05 -9.14
N GLU A 77 -13.14 7.92 -8.24
CA GLU A 77 -11.70 8.11 -7.96
C GLU A 77 -11.36 8.30 -6.46
N VAL A 78 -10.11 8.01 -6.08
CA VAL A 78 -9.58 8.15 -4.71
C VAL A 78 -9.69 9.59 -4.19
N ASP A 79 -9.47 10.58 -5.05
CA ASP A 79 -9.50 11.99 -4.67
C ASP A 79 -10.91 12.46 -4.28
N ASP A 80 -11.96 11.77 -4.74
CA ASP A 80 -13.34 12.11 -4.41
C ASP A 80 -13.63 11.91 -2.91
N PHE A 81 -12.88 11.04 -2.23
CA PHE A 81 -13.04 10.82 -0.80
C PHE A 81 -12.63 12.00 0.08
N ALA A 82 -11.87 12.97 -0.44
CA ALA A 82 -11.45 14.13 0.34
C ALA A 82 -12.63 15.01 0.81
N ALA A 83 -13.77 14.94 0.12
CA ALA A 83 -14.99 15.66 0.46
C ALA A 83 -15.98 14.82 1.30
N GLU A 84 -15.71 13.53 1.48
CA GLU A 84 -16.64 12.59 2.11
C GLU A 84 -16.55 12.62 3.63
N PRO A 85 -17.66 12.35 4.35
CA PRO A 85 -17.62 12.22 5.80
C PRO A 85 -16.81 11.00 6.23
N THR A 86 -16.08 11.16 7.33
CA THR A 86 -15.20 10.14 7.90
C THR A 86 -15.62 9.72 9.30
N ALA A 87 -15.23 8.52 9.71
CA ALA A 87 -15.47 8.01 11.06
C ALA A 87 -14.25 7.25 11.61
N THR A 88 -14.26 7.02 12.93
CA THR A 88 -13.42 6.00 13.55
C THR A 88 -14.18 4.69 13.55
N VAL A 89 -13.56 3.63 13.04
CA VAL A 89 -14.17 2.30 12.94
C VAL A 89 -13.29 1.24 13.59
N THR A 90 -13.91 0.14 14.00
CA THR A 90 -13.23 -1.03 14.58
C THR A 90 -13.70 -2.29 13.87
N GLY A 91 -12.97 -3.39 13.98
CA GLY A 91 -13.38 -4.64 13.36
C GLY A 91 -12.42 -5.78 13.57
N GLU A 92 -12.51 -6.76 12.69
CA GLU A 92 -11.60 -7.91 12.62
C GLU A 92 -10.90 -7.94 11.27
N TRP A 93 -9.69 -8.48 11.23
CA TRP A 93 -8.95 -8.68 9.99
C TRP A 93 -8.40 -10.11 9.89
N SER A 94 -8.10 -10.53 8.66
CA SER A 94 -7.39 -11.79 8.41
C SER A 94 -6.53 -11.69 7.15
N VAL A 95 -5.51 -12.54 7.07
CA VAL A 95 -4.66 -12.67 5.88
C VAL A 95 -4.95 -13.99 5.19
N PHE A 96 -5.05 -13.92 3.86
CA PHE A 96 -4.97 -15.07 3.00
C PHE A 96 -3.64 -15.01 2.24
N ALA A 97 -2.79 -16.02 2.42
CA ALA A 97 -1.42 -16.01 1.90
C ALA A 97 -1.30 -16.34 0.40
N GLY A 98 -2.43 -16.58 -0.31
CA GLY A 98 -2.41 -16.92 -1.74
C GLY A 98 -1.93 -18.34 -2.05
N GLU A 99 -2.07 -19.27 -1.10
CA GLU A 99 -1.48 -20.63 -1.21
C GLU A 99 -2.21 -21.58 -2.16
N GLN A 100 -3.43 -21.23 -2.57
CA GLN A 100 -4.23 -22.04 -3.51
C GLN A 100 -3.99 -21.60 -4.95
N PRO A 101 -4.05 -22.51 -5.94
CA PRO A 101 -3.97 -22.14 -7.35
C PRO A 101 -5.01 -21.08 -7.72
N GLY A 102 -4.56 -19.93 -8.21
CA GLY A 102 -5.41 -18.79 -8.56
C GLY A 102 -5.83 -17.89 -7.39
N GLY A 103 -5.40 -18.19 -6.16
CA GLY A 103 -5.57 -17.32 -5.01
C GLY A 103 -4.48 -16.25 -4.96
N LEU A 104 -4.86 -14.99 -4.87
CA LEU A 104 -3.92 -13.88 -4.65
C LEU A 104 -3.82 -13.58 -3.15
N PRO A 105 -2.64 -13.16 -2.65
CA PRO A 105 -2.48 -12.81 -1.25
C PRO A 105 -3.30 -11.54 -0.94
N THR A 106 -4.10 -11.60 0.12
CA THR A 106 -5.00 -10.51 0.51
C THR A 106 -5.05 -10.33 2.02
N VAL A 107 -5.42 -9.11 2.43
CA VAL A 107 -5.93 -8.82 3.76
C VAL A 107 -7.42 -8.50 3.65
N SER A 108 -8.23 -9.21 4.43
CA SER A 108 -9.67 -8.97 4.55
C SER A 108 -9.91 -8.15 5.81
N LEU A 109 -10.66 -7.05 5.68
CA LEU A 109 -11.05 -6.17 6.77
C LEU A 109 -12.57 -6.28 6.95
N SER A 110 -13.01 -6.77 8.09
CA SER A 110 -14.41 -6.89 8.49
C SER A 110 -14.72 -5.77 9.46
N ILE A 111 -15.31 -4.69 8.97
CA ILE A 111 -15.58 -3.49 9.75
C ILE A 111 -16.92 -3.65 10.49
N THR A 112 -16.89 -3.41 11.79
CA THR A 112 -18.08 -3.38 12.63
C THR A 112 -18.65 -1.97 12.66
N ASP A 113 -19.69 -1.73 11.87
CA ASP A 113 -20.46 -0.49 11.91
C ASP A 113 -21.95 -0.81 12.07
N THR A 114 -22.60 -0.17 13.04
CA THR A 114 -24.04 -0.34 13.29
C THR A 114 -24.93 0.25 12.18
N SER A 115 -24.39 1.19 11.40
CA SER A 115 -25.09 1.81 10.27
C SER A 115 -25.06 0.94 9.01
N CYS A 116 -24.04 0.09 8.87
CA CYS A 116 -23.84 -0.80 7.73
C CYS A 116 -23.34 -2.17 8.20
N PRO A 117 -24.26 -3.09 8.57
CA PRO A 117 -23.88 -4.46 8.88
C PRO A 117 -23.27 -5.12 7.63
N ASP A 118 -22.25 -5.95 7.83
CA ASP A 118 -21.54 -6.70 6.78
C ASP A 118 -20.58 -5.86 5.90
N SER A 119 -19.96 -4.84 6.48
CA SER A 119 -18.85 -4.13 5.84
C SER A 119 -17.62 -5.03 5.72
N HIS A 120 -17.32 -5.46 4.49
CA HIS A 120 -16.13 -6.25 4.20
C HIS A 120 -15.33 -5.63 3.07
N VAL A 121 -14.08 -5.29 3.35
CA VAL A 121 -13.14 -4.74 2.37
C VAL A 121 -11.99 -5.70 2.18
N VAL A 122 -11.53 -5.87 0.94
CA VAL A 122 -10.40 -6.75 0.62
C VAL A 122 -9.35 -5.93 -0.08
N ALA A 123 -8.13 -5.96 0.46
CA ALA A 123 -6.96 -5.37 -0.18
C ALA A 123 -5.98 -6.49 -0.57
N TYR A 124 -5.35 -6.33 -1.73
CA TYR A 124 -4.31 -7.24 -2.20
C TYR A 124 -2.96 -6.86 -1.58
N LEU A 125 -2.19 -7.85 -1.17
CA LEU A 125 -0.86 -7.62 -0.61
C LEU A 125 0.19 -7.63 -1.72
N TRP A 126 1.01 -6.59 -1.73
CA TRP A 126 2.05 -6.37 -2.71
C TRP A 126 3.39 -6.13 -2.03
N ARG A 127 4.47 -6.63 -2.62
CA ARG A 127 5.82 -6.45 -2.13
C ARG A 127 6.69 -5.92 -3.25
N ASP A 128 7.34 -4.78 -3.02
CA ASP A 128 8.29 -4.22 -3.99
C ASP A 128 9.59 -5.04 -4.03
N GLU A 129 10.54 -4.69 -4.91
CA GLU A 129 11.83 -5.38 -4.97
C GLU A 129 12.73 -5.13 -3.75
N GLU A 130 12.49 -4.05 -3.01
CA GLU A 130 13.22 -3.73 -1.79
C GLU A 130 12.67 -4.50 -0.57
N GLY A 131 11.51 -5.13 -0.74
CA GLY A 131 10.84 -5.98 0.24
C GLY A 131 9.77 -5.27 1.05
N HIS A 132 9.47 -4.00 0.77
CA HIS A 132 8.45 -3.22 1.48
C HIS A 132 7.06 -3.75 1.15
N LEU A 133 6.22 -3.82 2.17
CA LEU A 133 4.87 -4.34 2.02
C LEU A 133 3.87 -3.21 1.74
N SER A 134 2.89 -3.47 0.90
CA SER A 134 1.81 -2.55 0.61
C SER A 134 0.48 -3.29 0.52
N ALA A 135 -0.61 -2.62 0.89
CA ALA A 135 -1.95 -3.14 0.73
C ALA A 135 -2.71 -2.28 -0.31
N CYS A 136 -3.23 -2.95 -1.32
CA CYS A 136 -3.83 -2.35 -2.52
C CYS A 136 -5.34 -2.62 -2.52
N LEU A 137 -6.12 -1.61 -2.18
CA LEU A 137 -7.57 -1.67 -2.01
C LEU A 137 -8.28 -1.11 -3.26
N PRO A 138 -8.87 -1.96 -4.12
CA PRO A 138 -9.64 -1.47 -5.26
C PRO A 138 -10.93 -0.80 -4.79
N LEU A 139 -11.21 0.38 -5.33
CA LEU A 139 -12.45 1.09 -5.02
C LEU A 139 -13.68 0.43 -5.65
N GLU A 140 -13.51 -0.38 -6.70
CA GLU A 140 -14.59 -1.16 -7.28
C GLU A 140 -14.37 -2.66 -7.09
N SER A 141 -15.44 -3.34 -6.68
CA SER A 141 -15.45 -4.78 -6.42
C SER A 141 -15.27 -5.66 -7.69
N VAL A 142 -15.28 -5.06 -8.88
CA VAL A 142 -15.16 -5.78 -10.17
C VAL A 142 -13.79 -5.58 -10.82
N LEU A 143 -12.93 -4.75 -10.24
CA LEU A 143 -11.59 -4.53 -10.80
C LEU A 143 -10.73 -5.77 -10.55
N HIS A 144 -10.41 -6.49 -11.64
CA HIS A 144 -9.31 -7.45 -11.62
C HIS A 144 -8.02 -6.70 -11.28
N PRO A 145 -7.16 -7.23 -10.40
CA PRO A 145 -5.90 -6.59 -10.03
C PRO A 145 -5.02 -6.13 -11.18
N ASP A 146 -4.95 -6.91 -12.25
CA ASP A 146 -4.22 -6.54 -13.49
C ASP A 146 -4.79 -5.30 -14.20
N ASN A 147 -5.96 -4.79 -13.80
CA ASN A 147 -6.61 -3.59 -14.34
C ASN A 147 -6.56 -2.40 -13.38
N PHE A 148 -5.72 -2.44 -12.34
CA PHE A 148 -5.60 -1.33 -11.41
C PHE A 148 -5.14 -0.05 -12.10
N SER A 149 -5.86 1.03 -11.82
CA SER A 149 -5.51 2.40 -12.20
C SER A 149 -5.16 3.18 -10.94
N PRO A 150 -4.13 4.05 -10.95
CA PRO A 150 -3.67 4.74 -9.74
C PRO A 150 -4.72 5.57 -9.02
N ASN A 151 -5.67 6.14 -9.76
CA ASN A 151 -6.76 6.94 -9.20
C ASN A 151 -7.96 6.10 -8.74
N ARG A 152 -7.96 4.77 -8.93
CA ARG A 152 -9.09 3.88 -8.54
C ARG A 152 -8.67 2.82 -7.53
N LEU A 153 -7.50 3.02 -6.94
CA LEU A 153 -6.87 2.11 -6.01
C LEU A 153 -6.37 2.91 -4.81
N TRP A 154 -6.80 2.53 -3.63
CA TRP A 154 -6.20 3.04 -2.40
C TRP A 154 -5.01 2.19 -2.01
N MET A 155 -3.89 2.84 -1.74
CA MET A 155 -2.66 2.17 -1.38
C MET A 155 -2.31 2.50 0.06
N PHE A 156 -2.01 1.48 0.84
CA PHE A 156 -1.52 1.61 2.21
C PHE A 156 -0.10 1.08 2.33
N THR A 157 0.70 1.71 3.18
CA THR A 157 2.04 1.26 3.56
C THR A 157 2.17 1.23 5.09
N PRO A 158 3.00 0.35 5.67
CA PRO A 158 3.33 0.42 7.09
C PRO A 158 3.95 1.77 7.46
N ARG A 159 3.50 2.39 8.54
CA ARG A 159 3.89 3.75 8.96
C ARG A 159 5.40 3.93 9.21
N ASN A 160 6.10 2.84 9.54
CA ASN A 160 7.52 2.88 9.88
C ASN A 160 8.43 2.49 8.70
N GLU A 161 7.87 2.22 7.53
CA GLU A 161 8.63 2.00 6.30
C GLU A 161 8.70 3.33 5.55
N ASP A 162 9.89 3.69 5.02
CA ASP A 162 10.01 4.83 4.12
C ASP A 162 9.09 4.53 2.94
N ALA A 163 8.03 5.34 2.77
CA ALA A 163 7.01 5.14 1.74
C ALA A 163 7.70 4.82 0.40
N ALA A 164 7.49 3.60 -0.11
CA ALA A 164 8.05 3.16 -1.38
C ALA A 164 7.76 4.24 -2.42
N SER A 165 8.83 4.80 -2.99
CA SER A 165 8.76 6.13 -3.60
C SER A 165 7.85 6.23 -4.81
N GLU A 166 7.42 5.12 -5.41
CA GLU A 166 6.42 5.12 -6.48
C GLU A 166 5.56 3.84 -6.42
N ALA A 167 4.24 4.03 -6.25
CA ALA A 167 3.19 3.20 -6.86
C ALA A 167 3.41 1.65 -6.80
N PRO A 168 3.40 1.02 -5.60
CA PRO A 168 3.78 -0.38 -5.43
C PRO A 168 2.77 -1.37 -6.03
N CYS A 169 1.56 -0.92 -6.38
CA CYS A 169 0.44 -1.78 -6.74
C CYS A 169 0.19 -1.94 -8.25
N PHE A 170 1.19 -1.64 -9.09
CA PHE A 170 1.09 -1.80 -10.55
C PHE A 170 2.06 -2.90 -11.01
N GLY A 171 1.57 -3.76 -11.91
CA GLY A 171 2.32 -4.86 -12.52
C GLY A 171 3.12 -4.46 -13.74
#